data_AF-A0A3M6VSI2-F1
#
_entry.id   AF-A0A3M6VSI2-F1
#
_cell.length_a   1.000
_cell.length_b   1.000
_cell.length_c   1.000
_cell.angle_alpha   90.00
_cell.angle_beta   90.00
_cell.angle_gamma   90.00
#
_symmetry.space_group_name_H-M   'P 1'
#
loop_
_entity.id
_entity.type
_entity.pdbx_description
1 polymer ?
#
loop_
_entity_poly.entity_id
_entity_poly.type
_entity_poly.pdbx_seq_one_letter_code
_entity_poly.pdbx_strand_id
1 'polypeptide(L)'
;MSSPLYSKALNVLLGFEHEIRAFLIVSDQYHLFQSNWWLSHAPRRRKSAGIYDVSWPTNAQLFLQTQRLYAQLTRRRRRSQDTCMKRKHKKGQLSIHQVHVLLQDLMPVVVGLRPSCLVDSCALTKELAQLLLDSFVTENVSSLQQQCFFDPIQVRAILLDGNIFFVNVEAFVREKMVQLATGLSEDMYVDVSASLSLPRLICNSLESGKERLKVFADWIVFACRSLLTSTYSRVLDWKRPSTLNATALAGILLCYPCVYDIFEDNKMTKEDDWCEQENSLAMCPLYLFQIKALIPTEQMEIALQEFSVPQHLLDHDLENEARLHPLVKILQAHCKLKLQRAIRQSCLVSTHVQPQVHVNSKMLHRVAL
;
A
#
# COMPACT_ATOMS: atom_id res chain seq x y z
N MET A 1 10.12 30.25 -4.46
CA MET A 1 9.56 29.66 -5.70
C MET A 1 8.65 28.52 -5.30
N SER A 2 7.35 28.68 -5.44
CA SER A 2 6.33 27.69 -5.10
C SER A 2 6.51 26.46 -5.98
N SER A 3 6.86 25.33 -5.35
CA SER A 3 6.95 24.04 -6.03
C SER A 3 5.60 23.72 -6.70
N PRO A 4 5.57 23.33 -8.00
CA PRO A 4 4.34 22.99 -8.72
C PRO A 4 3.57 21.79 -8.13
N LEU A 5 4.11 21.15 -7.09
CA LEU A 5 3.59 19.99 -6.40
C LEU A 5 2.45 20.26 -5.41
N TYR A 6 2.26 21.51 -4.99
CA TYR A 6 1.07 21.90 -4.21
C TYR A 6 -0.11 22.29 -5.10
N SER A 7 0.04 22.18 -6.43
CA SER A 7 -1.07 22.45 -7.32
C SER A 7 -2.12 21.37 -7.15
N LYS A 8 -3.24 21.72 -6.51
CA LYS A 8 -4.43 20.86 -6.42
C LYS A 8 -4.84 20.33 -7.79
N ALA A 9 -4.66 21.13 -8.85
CA ALA A 9 -4.92 20.70 -10.22
C ALA A 9 -3.99 19.55 -10.67
N LEU A 10 -2.69 19.61 -10.34
CA LEU A 10 -1.77 18.51 -10.63
C LEU A 10 -2.14 17.23 -9.90
N ASN A 11 -2.52 17.34 -8.62
CA ASN A 11 -2.94 16.18 -7.82
C ASN A 11 -4.21 15.54 -8.39
N VAL A 12 -5.17 16.35 -8.84
CA VAL A 12 -6.36 15.85 -9.57
C VAL A 12 -5.95 15.17 -10.88
N LEU A 13 -5.09 15.79 -11.69
CA LEU A 13 -4.62 15.22 -12.96
C LEU A 13 -3.95 13.86 -12.76
N LEU A 14 -3.09 13.71 -11.74
CA LEU A 14 -2.41 12.45 -11.43
C LEU A 14 -3.34 11.42 -10.77
N GLY A 15 -4.25 11.86 -9.90
CA GLY A 15 -5.21 10.99 -9.20
C GLY A 15 -6.29 10.41 -10.10
N PHE A 16 -6.62 11.11 -11.20
CA PHE A 16 -7.66 10.71 -12.17
C PHE A 16 -7.08 10.50 -13.58
N GLU A 17 -5.79 10.20 -13.64
CA GLU A 17 -5.02 10.17 -14.89
C GLU A 17 -5.59 9.18 -15.92
N HIS A 18 -6.03 8.02 -15.46
CA HIS A 18 -6.64 7.00 -16.30
C HIS A 18 -8.03 7.39 -16.82
N GLU A 19 -8.86 7.98 -15.95
CA GLU A 19 -10.17 8.51 -16.32
C GLU A 19 -10.01 9.60 -17.37
N ILE A 20 -9.10 10.55 -17.15
CA ILE A 20 -8.84 11.66 -18.07
C ILE A 20 -8.35 11.13 -19.43
N ARG A 21 -7.41 10.17 -19.44
CA ARG A 21 -6.97 9.50 -20.69
C ARG A 21 -8.12 8.86 -21.47
N ALA A 22 -9.15 8.33 -20.79
CA ALA A 22 -10.28 7.70 -21.46
C ALA A 22 -11.16 8.70 -22.24
N PHE A 23 -11.13 9.99 -21.86
CA PHE A 23 -11.93 11.04 -22.50
C PHE A 23 -11.12 11.90 -23.51
N LEU A 24 -9.80 11.95 -23.40
CA LEU A 24 -8.95 12.74 -24.29
C LEU A 24 -8.56 11.99 -25.57
N ILE A 25 -8.50 12.72 -26.69
CA ILE A 25 -7.91 12.20 -27.94
C ILE A 25 -6.39 12.05 -27.83
N VAL A 26 -5.78 11.21 -28.67
CA VAL A 26 -4.36 10.82 -28.59
C VAL A 26 -3.40 12.02 -28.70
N SER A 27 -3.74 13.02 -29.53
CA SER A 27 -2.93 14.25 -29.66
C SER A 27 -2.89 15.04 -28.36
N ASP A 28 -4.04 15.22 -27.72
CA ASP A 28 -4.16 16.03 -26.50
C ASP A 28 -3.50 15.32 -25.32
N GLN A 29 -3.60 14.00 -25.26
CA GLN A 29 -2.83 13.17 -24.36
C GLN A 29 -1.33 13.45 -24.51
N TYR A 30 -0.80 13.37 -25.74
CA TYR A 30 0.61 13.62 -25.99
C TYR A 30 1.07 15.01 -25.53
N HIS A 31 0.31 16.06 -25.84
CA HIS A 31 0.61 17.43 -25.40
C HIS A 31 0.55 17.59 -23.87
N LEU A 32 -0.41 16.95 -23.21
CA LEU A 32 -0.52 16.93 -21.76
C LEU A 32 0.69 16.23 -21.10
N PHE A 33 1.16 15.12 -21.67
CA PHE A 33 2.33 14.40 -21.16
C PHE A 33 3.63 15.16 -21.39
N GLN A 34 3.78 15.84 -22.53
CA GLN A 34 4.96 16.65 -22.80
C GLN A 34 5.04 17.88 -21.88
N SER A 35 3.90 18.49 -21.56
CA SER A 35 3.86 19.70 -20.75
C SER A 35 4.04 19.44 -19.24
N ASN A 36 3.91 18.20 -18.78
CA ASN A 36 4.01 17.87 -17.36
C ASN A 36 4.95 16.71 -17.06
N TRP A 37 6.02 17.01 -16.32
CA TRP A 37 7.04 16.04 -15.93
C TRP A 37 6.48 14.85 -15.12
N TRP A 38 5.50 15.07 -14.24
CA TRP A 38 4.91 13.98 -13.46
C TRP A 38 4.13 13.01 -14.34
N LEU A 39 3.36 13.56 -15.29
CA LEU A 39 2.59 12.76 -16.23
C LEU A 39 3.51 12.02 -17.21
N SER A 40 4.63 12.61 -17.62
CA SER A 40 5.60 11.92 -18.49
C SER A 40 6.31 10.74 -17.82
N HIS A 41 6.47 10.79 -16.50
CA HIS A 41 7.09 9.72 -15.70
C HIS A 41 6.06 8.78 -15.05
N ALA A 42 4.76 9.07 -15.20
CA ALA A 42 3.71 8.19 -14.71
C ALA A 42 3.82 6.82 -15.41
N PRO A 43 3.74 5.70 -14.65
CA PRO A 43 3.80 4.37 -15.23
C PRO A 43 2.73 4.23 -16.32
N ARG A 44 3.18 3.88 -17.53
CA ARG A 44 2.28 3.64 -18.64
C ARG A 44 1.86 2.18 -18.60
N ARG A 45 0.59 1.97 -18.28
CA ARG A 45 -0.02 0.67 -18.46
C ARG A 45 0.04 0.29 -19.95
N ARG A 46 0.86 -0.71 -20.28
CA ARG A 46 0.74 -1.38 -21.56
C ARG A 46 -0.59 -2.13 -21.50
N LYS A 47 -1.64 -1.57 -22.08
CA LYS A 47 -2.77 -2.41 -22.50
C LYS A 47 -2.16 -3.38 -23.50
N SER A 48 -1.86 -4.59 -23.06
CA SER A 48 -1.47 -5.68 -23.94
C SER A 48 -2.45 -5.65 -25.10
N ALA A 49 -1.96 -5.42 -26.31
CA ALA A 49 -2.81 -5.36 -27.51
C ALA A 49 -3.45 -6.73 -27.87
N GLY A 50 -3.40 -7.69 -26.94
CA GLY A 50 -4.07 -8.97 -27.01
C GLY A 50 -5.23 -9.01 -26.02
N ILE A 51 -6.38 -9.42 -26.54
CA ILE A 51 -7.63 -9.78 -25.86
C ILE A 51 -7.34 -11.00 -24.96
N TYR A 52 -6.59 -10.81 -23.88
CA TYR A 52 -6.41 -11.84 -22.88
C TYR A 52 -7.06 -11.35 -21.60
N ASP A 53 -8.25 -11.89 -21.35
CA ASP A 53 -8.95 -11.78 -20.08
C ASP A 53 -8.07 -12.40 -18.97
N VAL A 54 -7.49 -11.54 -18.13
CA VAL A 54 -6.65 -11.96 -17.00
C VAL A 54 -7.57 -12.28 -15.82
N SER A 55 -7.83 -13.57 -15.59
CA SER A 55 -8.49 -14.05 -14.38
C SER A 55 -7.52 -14.05 -13.19
N TRP A 56 -8.03 -14.16 -11.98
CA TRP A 56 -7.17 -14.46 -10.84
C TRP A 56 -6.57 -15.88 -10.97
N PRO A 57 -5.33 -16.13 -10.51
CA PRO A 57 -4.77 -17.48 -10.56
C PRO A 57 -5.44 -18.41 -9.56
N THR A 58 -5.80 -19.61 -10.03
CA THR A 58 -6.24 -20.70 -9.16
C THR A 58 -5.14 -21.09 -8.15
N ASN A 59 -5.52 -21.72 -7.03
CA ASN A 59 -4.56 -22.22 -6.04
C ASN A 59 -3.48 -23.14 -6.64
N ALA A 60 -3.85 -23.96 -7.62
CA ALA A 60 -2.91 -24.83 -8.31
C ALA A 60 -1.88 -24.03 -9.14
N GLN A 61 -2.34 -22.99 -9.86
CA GLN A 61 -1.45 -22.10 -10.61
C GLN A 61 -0.53 -21.32 -9.67
N LEU A 62 -1.07 -20.80 -8.56
CA LEU A 62 -0.28 -20.09 -7.55
C LEU A 62 0.77 -21.01 -6.90
N PHE A 63 0.41 -22.26 -6.63
CA PHE A 63 1.35 -23.26 -6.10
C PHE A 63 2.45 -23.63 -7.10
N LEU A 64 2.11 -23.82 -8.38
CA LEU A 64 3.09 -24.05 -9.44
C LEU A 64 4.05 -22.84 -9.58
N GLN A 65 3.53 -21.62 -9.50
CA GLN A 65 4.35 -20.41 -9.52
C GLN A 65 5.25 -20.32 -8.28
N THR A 66 4.73 -20.69 -7.11
CA THR A 66 5.51 -20.81 -5.87
C THR A 66 6.70 -21.74 -6.06
N GLN A 67 6.48 -22.92 -6.65
CA GLN A 67 7.54 -23.89 -6.93
C GLN A 67 8.60 -23.34 -7.90
N ARG A 68 8.16 -22.70 -8.98
CA ARG A 68 9.06 -22.08 -9.97
C ARG A 68 9.91 -20.99 -9.34
N LEU A 69 9.28 -20.07 -8.60
CA LEU A 69 9.94 -18.99 -7.89
C LEU A 69 10.96 -19.52 -6.87
N TYR A 70 10.55 -20.49 -6.04
CA TYR A 70 11.43 -21.14 -5.08
C TYR A 70 12.65 -21.79 -5.77
N ALA A 71 12.44 -22.49 -6.88
CA ALA A 71 13.53 -23.08 -7.65
C ALA A 71 14.48 -22.03 -8.25
N GLN A 72 13.97 -20.89 -8.70
CA GLN A 72 14.79 -19.78 -9.22
C GLN A 72 15.63 -19.12 -8.11
N LEU A 73 15.01 -18.81 -6.97
CA LEU A 73 15.67 -18.22 -5.81
C LEU A 73 16.79 -19.12 -5.27
N THR A 74 16.57 -20.44 -5.27
CA THR A 74 17.59 -21.41 -4.86
C THR A 74 18.70 -21.62 -5.91
N ARG A 75 18.40 -21.59 -7.21
CA ARG A 75 19.38 -21.75 -8.30
C ARG A 75 20.31 -20.54 -8.47
N ARG A 76 19.79 -19.31 -8.46
CA ARG A 76 20.62 -18.08 -8.61
C ARG A 76 21.60 -17.91 -7.47
N ARG A 77 21.25 -18.34 -6.26
CA ARG A 77 22.14 -18.31 -5.09
C ARG A 77 23.34 -19.24 -5.23
N ARG A 78 23.17 -20.42 -5.84
CA ARG A 78 24.29 -21.36 -6.09
C ARG A 78 25.35 -20.76 -7.02
N ARG A 79 24.92 -20.05 -8.07
CA ARG A 79 25.85 -19.36 -9.00
C ARG A 79 26.59 -18.19 -8.35
N SER A 80 25.98 -17.52 -7.37
CA SER A 80 26.61 -16.42 -6.63
C SER A 80 27.57 -16.89 -5.53
N GLN A 81 27.50 -18.16 -5.10
CA GLN A 81 28.38 -18.71 -4.06
C GLN A 81 29.69 -19.31 -4.60
N ASP A 82 29.80 -19.50 -5.93
CA ASP A 82 31.01 -20.08 -6.54
C ASP A 82 32.18 -19.09 -6.68
N THR A 83 32.00 -17.80 -6.39
CA THR A 83 33.06 -16.78 -6.55
C THR A 83 33.59 -16.15 -5.26
N CYS A 84 33.07 -16.47 -4.06
CA CYS A 84 33.66 -15.94 -2.83
C CYS A 84 33.41 -16.85 -1.61
N MET A 85 34.50 -17.42 -1.12
CA MET A 85 34.78 -17.87 0.25
C MET A 85 33.61 -18.42 1.09
N LYS A 86 33.65 -19.75 1.24
CA LYS A 86 32.97 -20.54 2.26
C LYS A 86 33.25 -19.99 3.66
N ARG A 87 32.28 -19.32 4.29
CA ARG A 87 31.85 -19.49 5.71
C ARG A 87 30.90 -18.35 6.13
N LYS A 88 29.81 -18.74 6.81
CA LYS A 88 28.74 -17.92 7.45
C LYS A 88 27.63 -17.40 6.54
N HIS A 89 26.58 -18.22 6.34
CA HIS A 89 25.22 -17.97 6.87
C HIS A 89 24.17 -18.84 6.16
N LYS A 90 23.58 -19.80 6.89
CA LYS A 90 22.27 -20.40 6.58
C LYS A 90 21.08 -19.46 6.88
N LYS A 91 21.34 -18.21 7.29
CA LYS A 91 20.30 -17.21 7.56
C LYS A 91 19.83 -16.62 6.21
N GLY A 92 18.52 -16.61 5.98
CA GLY A 92 17.91 -16.00 4.78
C GLY A 92 17.60 -16.96 3.62
N GLN A 93 17.19 -18.20 3.89
CA GLN A 93 16.53 -19.02 2.85
C GLN A 93 15.04 -19.10 3.16
N LEU A 94 14.22 -18.53 2.28
CA LEU A 94 12.76 -18.68 2.37
C LEU A 94 12.40 -20.14 2.14
N SER A 95 11.55 -20.71 2.98
CA SER A 95 10.90 -21.99 2.71
C SER A 95 9.89 -21.84 1.57
N ILE A 96 9.52 -22.95 0.93
CA ILE A 96 8.48 -22.92 -0.12
C ILE A 96 7.15 -22.34 0.42
N HIS A 97 6.83 -22.60 1.67
CA HIS A 97 5.65 -22.05 2.33
C HIS A 97 5.77 -20.54 2.52
N GLN A 98 6.93 -20.02 2.95
CA GLN A 98 7.17 -18.58 3.06
C GLN A 98 7.08 -17.89 1.69
N VAL A 99 7.56 -18.53 0.62
CA VAL A 99 7.39 -18.03 -0.75
C VAL A 99 5.91 -18.03 -1.15
N HIS A 100 5.13 -19.03 -0.73
CA HIS A 100 3.70 -19.10 -1.03
C HIS A 100 2.92 -17.96 -0.37
N VAL A 101 3.14 -17.74 0.93
CA VAL A 101 2.50 -16.65 1.69
C VAL A 101 2.91 -15.30 1.11
N LEU A 102 4.20 -15.11 0.83
CA LEU A 102 4.69 -13.91 0.17
C LEU A 102 3.99 -13.67 -1.17
N LEU A 103 3.83 -14.71 -1.99
CA LEU A 103 3.10 -14.59 -3.24
C LEU A 103 1.65 -14.17 -2.99
N GLN A 104 0.95 -14.81 -2.04
CA GLN A 104 -0.43 -14.43 -1.71
C GLN A 104 -0.58 -12.94 -1.34
N ASP A 105 0.39 -12.37 -0.62
CA ASP A 105 0.39 -10.95 -0.25
C ASP A 105 0.82 -10.01 -1.39
N LEU A 106 1.76 -10.45 -2.24
CA LEU A 106 2.25 -9.67 -3.37
C LEU A 106 1.28 -9.65 -4.54
N MET A 107 0.54 -10.73 -4.76
CA MET A 107 -0.38 -10.89 -5.88
C MET A 107 -1.36 -9.71 -5.99
N PRO A 108 -2.11 -9.32 -4.94
CA PRO A 108 -2.98 -8.14 -4.96
C PRO A 108 -2.25 -6.84 -5.31
N VAL A 109 -0.99 -6.69 -4.91
CA VAL A 109 -0.18 -5.51 -5.20
C VAL A 109 0.24 -5.47 -6.66
N VAL A 110 0.75 -6.59 -7.18
CA VAL A 110 1.21 -6.66 -8.57
C VAL A 110 0.06 -6.42 -9.55
N VAL A 111 -1.15 -6.92 -9.25
CA VAL A 111 -2.34 -6.69 -10.12
C VAL A 111 -2.96 -5.30 -9.94
N GLY A 112 -2.52 -4.53 -8.95
CA GLY A 112 -3.02 -3.18 -8.65
C GLY A 112 -4.35 -3.14 -7.88
N LEU A 113 -4.79 -4.27 -7.31
CA LEU A 113 -5.95 -4.32 -6.40
C LEU A 113 -5.62 -3.69 -5.03
N ARG A 114 -4.36 -3.80 -4.61
CA ARG A 114 -3.83 -3.22 -3.38
C ARG A 114 -2.69 -2.27 -3.73
N PRO A 115 -2.64 -1.03 -3.21
CA PRO A 115 -1.53 -0.12 -3.51
C PRO A 115 -0.17 -0.65 -3.03
N SER A 116 -0.16 -1.34 -1.89
CA SER A 116 1.07 -1.77 -1.23
C SER A 116 0.81 -2.81 -0.14
N CYS A 117 1.83 -3.59 0.21
CA CYS A 117 1.81 -4.49 1.36
C CYS A 117 3.11 -4.42 2.16
N LEU A 118 3.02 -4.68 3.46
CA LEU A 118 4.15 -4.90 4.36
C LEU A 118 4.32 -6.41 4.50
N VAL A 119 5.54 -6.90 4.34
CA VAL A 119 5.83 -8.32 4.51
C VAL A 119 6.50 -8.53 5.86
N ASP A 120 5.77 -9.13 6.80
CA ASP A 120 6.22 -9.44 8.15
C ASP A 120 7.10 -10.70 8.19
N SER A 121 8.18 -10.69 7.40
CA SER A 121 9.16 -11.77 7.40
C SER A 121 10.53 -11.21 7.77
N CYS A 122 10.96 -11.47 9.00
CA CYS A 122 12.24 -11.04 9.60
C CYS A 122 13.51 -11.54 8.85
N ALA A 123 13.37 -12.06 7.63
CA ALA A 123 14.42 -12.67 6.84
C ALA A 123 14.50 -12.14 5.39
N LEU A 124 13.62 -11.21 4.99
CA LEU A 124 13.68 -10.66 3.64
C LEU A 124 14.77 -9.58 3.59
N THR A 125 15.89 -9.89 2.94
CA THR A 125 16.97 -8.92 2.73
C THR A 125 16.73 -8.09 1.48
N LYS A 126 17.47 -6.99 1.33
CA LYS A 126 17.47 -6.15 0.12
C LYS A 126 17.72 -6.96 -1.15
N GLU A 127 18.69 -7.86 -1.10
CA GLU A 127 19.07 -8.73 -2.22
C GLU A 127 17.95 -9.70 -2.55
N LEU A 128 17.29 -10.25 -1.53
CA LEU A 128 16.17 -11.17 -1.72
C LEU A 128 14.96 -10.45 -2.33
N ALA A 129 14.64 -9.24 -1.87
CA ALA A 129 13.60 -8.40 -2.47
C ALA A 129 13.89 -8.11 -3.95
N GLN A 130 15.13 -7.77 -4.29
CA GLN A 130 15.54 -7.54 -5.69
C GLN A 130 15.38 -8.83 -6.52
N LEU A 131 15.84 -9.97 -5.99
CA LEU A 131 15.72 -11.25 -6.68
C LEU A 131 14.27 -11.64 -6.94
N LEU A 132 13.37 -11.40 -5.98
CA LEU A 132 11.93 -11.62 -6.12
C LEU A 132 11.35 -10.77 -7.27
N LEU A 133 11.68 -9.48 -7.29
CA LEU A 133 11.24 -8.57 -8.36
C LEU A 133 11.82 -9.01 -9.73
N ASP A 134 13.06 -9.47 -9.79
CA ASP A 134 13.71 -10.00 -11.00
C ASP A 134 13.03 -11.28 -11.52
N SER A 135 12.62 -12.18 -10.63
CA SER A 135 11.93 -13.42 -11.03
C SER A 135 10.60 -13.14 -11.70
N PHE A 136 9.79 -12.21 -11.19
CA PHE A 136 8.51 -11.86 -11.84
C PHE A 136 8.71 -11.30 -13.25
N VAL A 137 9.77 -10.52 -13.50
CA VAL A 137 10.10 -10.00 -14.84
C VAL A 137 10.56 -11.12 -15.77
N THR A 138 11.37 -12.06 -15.26
CA THR A 138 11.91 -13.15 -16.08
C THR A 138 10.81 -14.13 -16.50
N GLU A 139 9.83 -14.41 -15.62
CA GLU A 139 8.67 -15.23 -15.97
C GLU A 139 7.86 -14.61 -17.13
N ASN A 140 7.67 -13.29 -17.13
CA ASN A 140 6.93 -12.59 -18.18
C ASN A 140 7.56 -12.63 -19.57
N VAL A 141 8.89 -12.73 -19.68
CA VAL A 141 9.60 -12.71 -20.97
C VAL A 141 9.72 -14.09 -21.60
N SER A 142 9.67 -15.15 -20.78
CA SER A 142 10.06 -16.51 -21.20
C SER A 142 8.91 -17.34 -21.79
N SER A 143 7.65 -16.94 -21.57
CA SER A 143 6.49 -17.75 -21.96
C SER A 143 5.65 -17.06 -23.04
N LEU A 144 5.89 -17.46 -24.31
CA LEU A 144 5.10 -17.06 -25.49
C LEU A 144 3.63 -17.53 -25.48
N GLN A 145 3.17 -18.28 -24.46
CA GLN A 145 1.84 -18.91 -24.43
C GLN A 145 1.15 -18.98 -23.05
N GLN A 146 1.66 -18.35 -22.00
CA GLN A 146 0.97 -18.35 -20.69
C GLN A 146 0.48 -16.94 -20.36
N GLN A 147 -0.81 -16.84 -20.01
CA GLN A 147 -1.51 -15.64 -19.55
C GLN A 147 -0.63 -14.92 -18.50
N CYS A 148 0.11 -13.90 -18.90
CA CYS A 148 0.96 -13.16 -17.99
C CYS A 148 0.06 -12.27 -17.11
N PHE A 149 -0.10 -12.66 -15.84
CA PHE A 149 -0.95 -11.98 -14.87
C PHE A 149 -0.36 -10.64 -14.37
N PHE A 150 0.89 -10.31 -14.72
CA PHE A 150 1.70 -9.33 -13.98
C PHE A 150 2.32 -8.25 -14.86
N ASP A 151 2.26 -7.00 -14.42
CA ASP A 151 3.21 -5.95 -14.82
C ASP A 151 4.15 -5.63 -13.63
N PRO A 152 5.12 -6.50 -13.32
CA PRO A 152 6.02 -6.34 -12.18
C PRO A 152 6.99 -5.18 -12.35
N ILE A 153 7.02 -4.55 -13.53
CA ILE A 153 7.79 -3.32 -13.78
C ILE A 153 7.19 -2.16 -12.98
N GLN A 154 5.92 -2.24 -12.58
CA GLN A 154 5.27 -1.21 -11.77
C GLN A 154 5.46 -1.39 -10.26
N VAL A 155 6.02 -2.52 -9.81
CA VAL A 155 6.23 -2.77 -8.37
C VAL A 155 7.64 -2.36 -7.94
N ARG A 156 7.73 -1.73 -6.78
CA ARG A 156 8.97 -1.36 -6.09
C ARG A 156 8.98 -1.95 -4.70
N ALA A 157 10.14 -2.37 -4.20
CA ALA A 157 10.33 -2.64 -2.78
C ALA A 157 10.92 -1.39 -2.11
N ILE A 158 10.42 -1.03 -0.94
CA ILE A 158 10.88 0.08 -0.12
C ILE A 158 11.38 -0.50 1.20
N LEU A 159 12.66 -0.28 1.50
CA LEU A 159 13.24 -0.57 2.80
C LEU A 159 13.11 0.68 3.66
N LEU A 160 12.44 0.55 4.79
CA LEU A 160 12.22 1.65 5.75
C LEU A 160 12.31 1.08 7.17
N ASP A 161 13.29 1.53 7.94
CA ASP A 161 13.51 1.13 9.34
C ASP A 161 13.49 -0.40 9.55
N GLY A 162 14.14 -1.15 8.64
CA GLY A 162 14.21 -2.61 8.69
C GLY A 162 12.96 -3.34 8.16
N ASN A 163 11.89 -2.61 7.85
CA ASN A 163 10.68 -3.13 7.22
C ASN A 163 10.78 -3.07 5.70
N ILE A 164 10.12 -4.02 5.02
CA ILE A 164 10.05 -4.06 3.55
C ILE A 164 8.61 -3.95 3.09
N PHE A 165 8.34 -2.87 2.35
CA PHE A 165 7.06 -2.63 1.71
C PHE A 165 7.18 -2.91 0.21
N PHE A 166 6.25 -3.66 -0.35
CA PHE A 166 6.10 -3.74 -1.79
C PHE A 166 4.99 -2.81 -2.22
N VAL A 167 5.27 -1.94 -3.19
CA VAL A 167 4.39 -0.86 -3.62
C VAL A 167 4.19 -0.93 -5.12
N ASN A 168 2.93 -1.02 -5.53
CA ASN A 168 2.54 -0.76 -6.91
C ASN A 168 2.54 0.76 -7.11
N VAL A 169 3.50 1.26 -7.88
CA VAL A 169 3.74 2.70 -8.05
C VAL A 169 2.50 3.39 -8.60
N GLU A 170 1.83 2.80 -9.58
CA GLU A 170 0.65 3.39 -10.22
C GLU A 170 -0.51 3.51 -9.22
N ALA A 171 -0.85 2.40 -8.56
CA ALA A 171 -1.95 2.35 -7.60
C ALA A 171 -1.70 3.25 -6.39
N PHE A 172 -0.47 3.27 -5.88
CA PHE A 172 -0.07 4.10 -4.75
C PHE A 172 -0.11 5.59 -5.09
N VAL A 173 0.54 6.02 -6.18
CA VAL A 173 0.57 7.43 -6.57
C VAL A 173 -0.85 7.94 -6.81
N ARG A 174 -1.68 7.17 -7.51
CA ARG A 174 -3.07 7.55 -7.76
C ARG A 174 -3.85 7.78 -6.47
N GLU A 175 -3.85 6.79 -5.58
CA GLU A 175 -4.53 6.85 -4.29
C GLU A 175 -4.07 8.08 -3.48
N LYS A 176 -2.76 8.27 -3.38
CA LYS A 176 -2.17 9.40 -2.63
C LYS A 176 -2.43 10.76 -3.27
N MET A 177 -2.46 10.85 -4.59
CA MET A 177 -2.77 12.11 -5.27
C MET A 177 -4.24 12.50 -5.13
N VAL A 178 -5.16 11.52 -5.09
CA VAL A 178 -6.57 11.79 -4.73
C VAL A 178 -6.66 12.33 -3.30
N GLN A 179 -5.97 11.71 -2.35
CA GLN A 179 -5.92 12.20 -0.96
C GLN A 179 -5.38 13.63 -0.86
N LEU A 180 -4.28 13.93 -1.56
CA LEU A 180 -3.72 15.28 -1.59
C LEU A 180 -4.66 16.30 -2.26
N ALA A 181 -5.38 15.90 -3.31
CA ALA A 181 -6.36 16.76 -3.98
C ALA A 181 -7.54 17.14 -3.09
N THR A 182 -7.94 16.26 -2.16
CA THR A 182 -8.99 16.51 -1.17
C THR A 182 -8.46 17.12 0.13
N GLY A 183 -7.17 17.48 0.19
CA GLY A 183 -6.55 18.07 1.37
C GLY A 183 -6.48 17.12 2.56
N LEU A 184 -6.29 15.82 2.28
CA LEU A 184 -6.24 14.72 3.25
C LEU A 184 -7.54 14.53 4.08
N SER A 185 -8.65 15.13 3.65
CA SER A 185 -9.93 15.09 4.39
C SER A 185 -10.66 13.75 4.32
N GLU A 186 -10.28 12.88 3.39
CA GLU A 186 -10.91 11.57 3.20
C GLU A 186 -10.40 10.48 4.15
N ASP A 187 -9.20 10.64 4.70
CA ASP A 187 -8.60 9.67 5.62
C ASP A 187 -8.58 10.24 7.06
N MET A 188 -8.64 9.36 8.05
CA MET A 188 -8.60 9.72 9.47
C MET A 188 -7.18 9.66 10.00
N TYR A 189 -6.60 10.81 10.29
CA TYR A 189 -5.34 10.90 11.02
C TYR A 189 -5.65 11.00 12.51
N VAL A 190 -5.13 10.08 13.32
CA VAL A 190 -5.50 9.94 14.73
C VAL A 190 -4.25 10.07 15.59
N ASP A 191 -4.26 11.06 16.47
CA ASP A 191 -3.28 11.22 17.52
C ASP A 191 -3.57 10.23 18.64
N VAL A 192 -2.58 9.40 18.95
CA VAL A 192 -2.62 8.38 19.99
C VAL A 192 -1.56 8.59 21.06
N SER A 193 -1.05 9.82 21.17
CA SER A 193 -0.08 10.22 22.21
C SER A 193 -0.53 9.79 23.61
N ALA A 194 0.42 9.38 24.44
CA ALA A 194 0.19 8.86 25.80
C ALA A 194 -0.48 9.90 26.73
N SER A 195 -0.24 11.18 26.48
CA SER A 195 -0.84 12.31 27.20
C SER A 195 -2.35 12.41 27.02
N LEU A 196 -2.91 11.76 26.00
CA LEU A 196 -4.32 11.79 25.70
C LEU A 196 -5.10 10.77 26.52
N SER A 197 -6.19 11.21 27.14
CA SER A 197 -7.15 10.32 27.80
C SER A 197 -7.86 9.38 26.82
N LEU A 198 -8.06 9.83 25.57
CA LEU A 198 -8.64 9.10 24.46
C LEU A 198 -7.99 9.57 23.15
N PRO A 199 -7.84 8.70 22.14
CA PRO A 199 -7.37 9.07 20.81
C PRO A 199 -8.16 10.24 20.20
N ARG A 200 -7.50 11.11 19.45
CA ARG A 200 -8.13 12.31 18.86
C ARG A 200 -7.85 12.44 17.37
N LEU A 201 -8.82 12.98 16.63
CA LEU A 201 -8.62 13.31 15.22
C LEU A 201 -7.67 14.50 15.07
N ILE A 202 -6.61 14.31 14.28
CA ILE A 202 -5.76 15.38 13.77
C ILE A 202 -6.55 16.07 12.66
N CYS A 203 -6.93 17.32 12.91
CA CYS A 203 -7.82 18.07 12.02
C CYS A 203 -7.27 19.45 11.69
N ASN A 204 -7.74 20.00 10.57
CA ASN A 204 -7.34 21.32 10.08
C ASN A 204 -7.95 22.49 10.87
N SER A 205 -8.72 22.26 11.93
CA SER A 205 -9.30 23.34 12.74
C SER A 205 -8.27 23.96 13.70
N LEU A 206 -7.31 23.17 14.17
CA LEU A 206 -6.23 23.60 15.04
C LEU A 206 -4.96 23.86 14.23
N GLU A 207 -4.20 24.91 14.57
CA GLU A 207 -2.94 25.23 13.88
C GLU A 207 -1.93 24.09 13.95
N SER A 208 -1.78 23.45 15.12
CA SER A 208 -0.93 22.26 15.28
C SER A 208 -1.35 21.10 14.38
N GLY A 209 -2.66 20.89 14.22
CA GLY A 209 -3.22 19.87 13.32
C GLY A 209 -2.96 20.20 11.84
N LYS A 210 -3.10 21.47 11.43
CA LYS A 210 -2.74 21.92 10.08
C LYS A 210 -1.26 21.71 9.78
N GLU A 211 -0.39 22.09 10.70
CA GLU A 211 1.06 21.88 10.58
C GLU A 211 1.37 20.40 10.44
N ARG A 212 0.73 19.55 11.25
CA ARG A 212 0.94 18.10 11.18
C ARG A 212 0.46 17.48 9.88
N LEU A 213 -0.73 17.85 9.41
CA LEU A 213 -1.25 17.41 8.11
C LEU A 213 -0.39 17.87 6.94
N LYS A 214 0.24 19.05 7.05
CA LYS A 214 1.24 19.51 6.08
C LYS A 214 2.48 18.60 6.06
N VAL A 215 2.99 18.18 7.22
CA VAL A 215 4.12 17.23 7.28
C VAL A 215 3.77 15.91 6.59
N PHE A 216 2.56 15.38 6.79
CA PHE A 216 2.09 14.20 6.07
C PHE A 216 2.02 14.43 4.56
N ALA A 217 1.43 15.55 4.13
CA ALA A 217 1.32 15.90 2.73
C ALA A 217 2.70 16.02 2.06
N ASP A 218 3.65 16.71 2.70
CA ASP A 218 5.00 16.90 2.20
C ASP A 218 5.74 15.56 2.04
N TRP A 219 5.56 14.65 3.01
CA TRP A 219 6.14 13.32 2.92
C TRP A 219 5.50 12.46 1.83
N ILE A 220 4.17 12.50 1.68
CA ILE A 220 3.46 11.79 0.60
C ILE A 220 3.97 12.27 -0.77
N VAL A 221 4.13 13.58 -0.95
CA VAL A 221 4.68 14.17 -2.17
C VAL A 221 6.10 13.65 -2.43
N PHE A 222 6.95 13.62 -1.40
CA PHE A 222 8.30 13.06 -1.50
C PHE A 222 8.26 11.58 -1.93
N ALA A 223 7.44 10.76 -1.28
CA ALA A 223 7.31 9.33 -1.56
C ALA A 223 6.87 9.09 -3.02
N CYS A 224 5.81 9.75 -3.46
CA CYS A 224 5.33 9.67 -4.85
C CYS A 224 6.40 10.11 -5.85
N ARG A 225 7.12 11.20 -5.55
CA ARG A 225 8.22 11.67 -6.42
C ARG A 225 9.31 10.63 -6.53
N SER A 226 9.77 10.11 -5.40
CA SER A 226 10.85 9.12 -5.36
C SER A 226 10.47 7.83 -6.08
N LEU A 227 9.20 7.41 -6.02
CA LEU A 227 8.72 6.23 -6.72
C LEU A 227 8.72 6.44 -8.24
N LEU A 228 8.23 7.59 -8.71
CA LEU A 228 8.18 7.91 -10.14
C LEU A 228 9.56 8.16 -10.76
N THR A 229 10.50 8.73 -10.01
CA THR A 229 11.88 8.93 -10.52
C THR A 229 12.69 7.64 -10.58
N SER A 230 12.28 6.59 -9.84
CA SER A 230 13.02 5.33 -9.76
C SER A 230 12.92 4.51 -11.06
N THR A 231 13.77 4.86 -12.01
CA THR A 231 13.83 4.24 -13.35
C THR A 231 14.70 2.98 -13.37
N TYR A 232 15.76 2.94 -12.56
CA TYR A 232 16.77 1.86 -12.61
C TYR A 232 16.75 0.92 -11.41
N SER A 233 16.53 1.45 -10.19
CA SER A 233 16.46 0.62 -8.99
C SER A 233 15.02 0.26 -8.66
N ARG A 234 14.74 -1.03 -8.50
CA ARG A 234 13.44 -1.51 -8.04
C ARG A 234 13.34 -1.68 -6.54
N VAL A 235 14.47 -1.58 -5.86
CA VAL A 235 14.57 -1.61 -4.40
C VAL A 235 15.09 -0.25 -3.93
N LEU A 236 14.30 0.44 -3.11
CA LEU A 236 14.55 1.80 -2.65
C LEU A 236 14.83 1.76 -1.16
N ASP A 237 15.96 2.32 -0.73
CA ASP A 237 16.27 2.47 0.68
C ASP A 237 15.86 3.87 1.12
N TRP A 238 14.83 3.95 1.95
CA TRP A 238 14.36 5.21 2.52
C TRP A 238 14.75 5.32 3.98
N LYS A 239 15.02 6.55 4.40
CA LYS A 239 15.20 6.89 5.80
C LYS A 239 13.91 7.51 6.30
N ARG A 240 13.47 7.07 7.48
CA ARG A 240 12.35 7.71 8.15
C ARG A 240 12.68 9.18 8.46
N PRO A 241 11.83 10.15 8.08
CA PRO A 241 11.96 11.51 8.58
C PRO A 241 11.79 11.53 10.10
N SER A 242 12.60 12.33 10.79
CA SER A 242 12.52 12.50 12.24
C SER A 242 11.17 13.09 12.71
N THR A 243 10.46 13.76 11.80
CA THR A 243 9.16 14.37 12.08
C THR A 243 8.03 13.35 12.16
N LEU A 244 8.11 12.18 11.51
CA LEU A 244 7.04 11.19 11.49
C LEU A 244 7.47 9.91 12.22
N ASN A 245 6.56 9.32 12.99
CA ASN A 245 6.83 8.03 13.63
C ASN A 245 6.70 6.88 12.61
N ALA A 246 7.22 5.70 12.95
CA ALA A 246 7.22 4.55 12.05
C ALA A 246 5.79 4.05 11.76
N THR A 247 4.91 4.08 12.76
CA THR A 247 3.50 3.66 12.65
C THR A 247 2.73 4.51 11.64
N ALA A 248 2.86 5.84 11.68
CA ALA A 248 2.19 6.75 10.75
C ALA A 248 2.70 6.53 9.33
N LEU A 249 4.02 6.33 9.18
CA LEU A 249 4.61 6.03 7.87
C LEU A 249 4.14 4.69 7.32
N ALA A 250 4.04 3.66 8.15
CA ALA A 250 3.49 2.37 7.76
C ALA A 250 2.03 2.53 7.32
N GLY A 251 1.20 3.24 8.09
CA GLY A 251 -0.19 3.52 7.73
C GLY A 251 -0.32 4.28 6.40
N ILE A 252 0.52 5.29 6.18
CA ILE A 252 0.54 6.03 4.91
C ILE A 252 0.98 5.12 3.76
N LEU A 253 2.08 4.39 3.93
CA LEU A 253 2.61 3.49 2.91
C LEU A 253 1.62 2.41 2.53
N LEU A 254 0.90 1.85 3.50
CA LEU A 254 -0.13 0.83 3.32
C LEU A 254 -1.46 1.37 2.79
N CYS A 255 -1.57 2.70 2.60
CA CYS A 255 -2.80 3.37 2.21
C CYS A 255 -3.97 3.06 3.16
N TYR A 256 -3.71 3.10 4.47
CA TYR A 256 -4.75 2.89 5.48
C TYR A 256 -5.70 4.09 5.56
N PRO A 257 -7.03 3.88 5.54
CA PRO A 257 -8.00 4.96 5.76
C PRO A 257 -7.92 5.58 7.16
N CYS A 258 -7.28 4.89 8.11
CA CYS A 258 -6.99 5.38 9.44
C CYS A 258 -5.49 5.27 9.70
N VAL A 259 -4.83 6.40 9.97
CA VAL A 259 -3.39 6.50 10.20
C VAL A 259 -3.17 7.00 11.63
N TYR A 260 -2.47 6.20 12.43
CA TYR A 260 -2.12 6.55 13.80
C TYR A 260 -0.80 7.28 13.86
N ASP A 261 -0.72 8.27 14.73
CA ASP A 261 0.46 9.08 14.95
C ASP A 261 0.63 9.47 16.43
N ILE A 262 1.87 9.71 16.84
CA ILE A 262 2.23 10.15 18.19
C ILE A 262 2.87 11.51 18.02
N PHE A 263 2.10 12.56 18.31
CA PHE A 263 2.42 13.93 17.99
C PHE A 263 3.13 14.67 19.14
N GLU A 264 2.87 14.33 20.41
CA GLU A 264 3.44 15.05 21.56
C GLU A 264 4.82 14.54 22.04
N ASP A 265 5.74 15.51 22.20
CA ASP A 265 7.03 15.58 22.91
C ASP A 265 8.10 14.47 22.73
N ASN A 266 8.86 14.59 21.63
CA ASN A 266 10.26 14.17 21.48
C ASN A 266 11.22 14.93 22.45
N LYS A 267 10.92 15.02 23.75
CA LYS A 267 11.89 15.55 24.73
C LYS A 267 12.66 14.48 25.51
N MET A 268 12.30 13.20 25.42
CA MET A 268 12.90 12.18 26.30
C MET A 268 13.27 10.82 25.72
N THR A 269 13.18 10.57 24.42
CA THR A 269 13.65 9.28 23.87
C THR A 269 14.82 9.48 22.92
N LYS A 270 16.00 9.59 23.52
CA LYS A 270 17.22 9.11 22.89
C LYS A 270 17.08 7.60 22.70
N GLU A 271 17.42 7.14 21.50
CA GLU A 271 17.92 5.80 21.16
C GLU A 271 17.27 4.58 21.86
N ASP A 272 16.57 3.77 21.05
CA ASP A 272 16.36 2.32 21.20
C ASP A 272 15.28 1.74 22.13
N ASP A 273 14.42 2.54 22.79
CA ASP A 273 13.24 2.00 23.50
C ASP A 273 11.96 2.06 22.65
N TRP A 274 11.86 1.22 21.62
CA TRP A 274 10.65 1.05 20.80
C TRP A 274 9.66 0.02 21.36
N CYS A 275 10.01 -0.70 22.43
CA CYS A 275 9.24 -1.86 22.89
C CYS A 275 8.01 -1.53 23.74
N GLU A 276 7.89 -0.33 24.33
CA GLU A 276 6.79 -0.01 25.25
C GLU A 276 6.40 1.48 25.19
N GLN A 277 6.07 2.00 24.01
CA GLN A 277 5.39 3.29 23.95
C GLN A 277 3.93 3.09 24.37
N GLU A 278 3.65 3.40 25.63
CA GLU A 278 2.26 3.60 26.09
C GLU A 278 1.57 4.55 25.11
N ASN A 279 0.38 4.16 24.66
CA ASN A 279 -0.43 4.94 23.75
C ASN A 279 -1.89 4.86 24.21
N SER A 280 -2.68 5.84 23.79
CA SER A 280 -4.08 5.93 24.24
C SER A 280 -5.00 4.87 23.62
N LEU A 281 -4.51 3.96 22.75
CA LEU A 281 -5.34 2.90 22.15
C LEU A 281 -5.53 1.68 23.06
N ALA A 282 -4.61 1.42 24.01
CA ALA A 282 -4.56 0.15 24.75
C ALA A 282 -5.86 -0.18 25.53
N MET A 283 -6.71 0.82 25.77
CA MET A 283 -7.98 0.67 26.50
C MET A 283 -9.21 1.14 25.70
N CYS A 284 -9.06 1.45 24.42
CA CYS A 284 -10.16 1.93 23.60
C CYS A 284 -10.85 0.77 22.86
N PRO A 285 -12.19 0.69 22.88
CA PRO A 285 -12.90 -0.24 22.01
C PRO A 285 -12.71 0.19 20.54
N LEU A 286 -12.51 -0.79 19.64
CA LEU A 286 -12.15 -0.54 18.24
C LEU A 286 -13.18 -1.18 17.28
N TYR A 287 -13.43 -0.53 16.15
CA TYR A 287 -14.04 -1.16 14.99
C TYR A 287 -12.95 -1.73 14.11
N LEU A 288 -13.04 -3.03 13.81
CA LEU A 288 -12.16 -3.72 12.87
C LEU A 288 -12.81 -3.77 11.50
N PHE A 289 -12.17 -3.15 10.52
CA PHE A 289 -12.59 -3.16 9.13
C PHE A 289 -11.78 -4.19 8.35
N GLN A 290 -12.48 -5.07 7.64
CA GLN A 290 -11.88 -6.05 6.73
C GLN A 290 -12.35 -5.78 5.31
N ILE A 291 -11.42 -5.39 4.46
CA ILE A 291 -11.64 -5.14 3.03
C ILE A 291 -11.21 -6.38 2.25
N LYS A 292 -12.15 -6.94 1.49
CA LYS A 292 -11.95 -8.16 0.70
C LYS A 292 -12.46 -7.97 -0.72
N ALA A 293 -11.81 -8.62 -1.67
CA ALA A 293 -12.33 -8.81 -3.02
C ALA A 293 -12.87 -10.24 -3.16
N LEU A 294 -14.15 -10.37 -3.51
CA LEU A 294 -14.79 -11.66 -3.80
C LEU A 294 -14.68 -11.96 -5.29
N ILE A 295 -14.25 -13.17 -5.62
CA ILE A 295 -14.29 -13.72 -6.99
C ILE A 295 -15.39 -14.77 -7.05
N PRO A 296 -16.62 -14.43 -7.52
CA PRO A 296 -17.78 -15.31 -7.40
C PRO A 296 -17.66 -16.61 -8.19
N THR A 297 -16.94 -16.60 -9.32
CA THR A 297 -16.74 -17.79 -10.16
C THR A 297 -15.97 -18.89 -9.43
N GLU A 298 -15.16 -18.53 -8.43
CA GLU A 298 -14.34 -19.47 -7.65
C GLU A 298 -14.76 -19.54 -6.17
N GLN A 299 -15.79 -18.80 -5.77
CA GLN A 299 -16.19 -18.60 -4.37
C GLN A 299 -15.00 -18.22 -3.47
N MET A 300 -14.05 -17.45 -4.00
CA MET A 300 -12.80 -17.15 -3.34
C MET A 300 -12.79 -15.71 -2.82
N GLU A 301 -12.39 -15.56 -1.56
CA GLU A 301 -12.18 -14.26 -0.91
C GLU A 301 -10.70 -13.91 -0.86
N ILE A 302 -10.34 -12.76 -1.42
CA ILE A 302 -9.00 -12.19 -1.33
C ILE A 302 -9.03 -11.11 -0.26
N ALA A 303 -8.34 -11.35 0.87
CA ALA A 303 -8.12 -10.33 1.87
C ALA A 303 -7.16 -9.26 1.32
N LEU A 304 -7.59 -8.01 1.32
CA LEU A 304 -6.80 -6.90 0.79
C LEU A 304 -6.22 -6.04 1.90
N GLN A 305 -7.03 -5.76 2.93
CA GLN A 305 -6.65 -4.84 3.98
C GLN A 305 -7.47 -5.10 5.24
N GLU A 306 -6.80 -4.98 6.38
CA GLU A 306 -7.41 -5.01 7.70
C GLU A 306 -6.88 -3.79 8.47
N PHE A 307 -7.78 -3.00 9.06
CA PHE A 307 -7.41 -1.85 9.88
C PHE A 307 -8.44 -1.61 10.98
N SER A 308 -8.01 -0.95 12.05
CA SER A 308 -8.85 -0.60 13.19
C SER A 308 -9.14 0.90 13.23
N VAL A 309 -10.26 1.27 13.87
CA VAL A 309 -10.62 2.66 14.18
C VAL A 309 -11.18 2.72 15.60
N PRO A 310 -10.82 3.72 16.44
CA PRO A 310 -11.46 3.93 17.73
C PRO A 310 -12.96 4.17 17.62
N GLN A 311 -13.76 3.42 18.40
CA GLN A 311 -15.22 3.48 18.31
C GLN A 311 -15.76 4.87 18.62
N HIS A 312 -15.24 5.55 19.64
CA HIS A 312 -15.68 6.89 20.04
C HIS A 312 -15.43 7.97 18.98
N LEU A 313 -14.55 7.73 18.00
CA LEU A 313 -14.35 8.64 16.87
C LEU A 313 -15.44 8.47 15.80
N LEU A 314 -16.12 7.32 15.79
CA LEU A 314 -17.20 7.03 14.86
C LEU A 314 -18.57 7.09 15.53
N ASP A 315 -18.66 6.97 16.86
CA ASP A 315 -19.88 7.03 17.65
C ASP A 315 -20.04 8.43 18.24
N HIS A 316 -20.94 9.25 17.69
CA HIS A 316 -21.30 10.54 18.26
C HIS A 316 -22.63 10.41 19.02
N ASP A 317 -22.62 10.61 20.34
CA ASP A 317 -23.75 10.90 21.25
C ASP A 317 -25.18 10.54 20.79
N LEU A 318 -25.42 9.28 20.39
CA LEU A 318 -26.75 8.78 20.09
C LEU A 318 -26.94 7.40 20.72
N GLU A 319 -27.74 7.37 21.80
CA GLU A 319 -28.02 6.26 22.73
C GLU A 319 -28.70 5.01 22.13
N ASN A 320 -28.45 4.63 20.87
CA ASN A 320 -29.17 3.51 20.24
C ASN A 320 -28.24 2.40 19.71
N GLU A 321 -28.04 1.36 20.53
CA GLU A 321 -27.14 0.22 20.34
C GLU A 321 -27.53 -0.82 19.26
N ALA A 322 -28.55 -0.59 18.43
CA ALA A 322 -29.06 -1.64 17.53
C ALA A 322 -28.70 -1.46 16.03
N ARG A 323 -28.03 -0.36 15.64
CA ARG A 323 -27.72 -0.10 14.22
C ARG A 323 -26.30 0.46 14.08
N LEU A 324 -25.53 -0.07 13.12
CA LEU A 324 -24.23 0.50 12.72
C LEU A 324 -24.34 2.02 12.56
N HIS A 325 -23.51 2.75 13.30
CA HIS A 325 -23.54 4.21 13.37
C HIS A 325 -23.38 4.82 11.97
N PRO A 326 -24.03 5.97 11.65
CA PRO A 326 -23.97 6.58 10.32
C PRO A 326 -22.55 6.80 9.79
N LEU A 327 -21.60 7.18 10.66
CA LEU A 327 -20.20 7.39 10.28
C LEU A 327 -19.48 6.09 9.94
N VAL A 328 -19.79 4.99 10.64
CA VAL A 328 -19.28 3.65 10.30
C VAL A 328 -19.76 3.25 8.90
N LYS A 329 -21.03 3.52 8.56
CA LYS A 329 -21.57 3.25 7.22
C LYS A 329 -20.93 4.12 6.15
N ILE A 330 -20.65 5.39 6.44
CA ILE A 330 -19.95 6.30 5.51
C ILE A 330 -18.53 5.78 5.24
N LEU A 331 -17.78 5.41 6.29
CA LEU A 331 -16.44 4.86 6.13
C LEU A 331 -16.45 3.52 5.39
N GLN A 332 -17.44 2.65 5.66
CA GLN A 332 -17.64 1.41 4.93
C GLN A 332 -17.91 1.67 3.43
N ALA A 333 -18.77 2.64 3.11
CA ALA A 333 -19.06 3.05 1.74
C ALA A 333 -17.81 3.62 1.05
N HIS A 334 -17.02 4.42 1.77
CA HIS A 334 -15.75 4.95 1.30
C HIS A 334 -14.78 3.84 0.91
N CYS A 335 -14.56 2.88 1.80
CA CYS A 335 -13.70 1.72 1.56
C CYS A 335 -14.19 0.90 0.35
N LYS A 336 -15.51 0.72 0.23
CA LYS A 336 -16.12 0.01 -0.90
C LYS A 336 -15.89 0.76 -2.22
N LEU A 337 -16.02 2.08 -2.25
CA LEU A 337 -15.76 2.91 -3.42
C LEU A 337 -14.28 2.89 -3.83
N LYS A 338 -13.36 3.01 -2.87
CA LYS A 338 -11.92 2.86 -3.11
C LYS A 338 -11.61 1.51 -3.76
N LEU A 339 -12.16 0.42 -3.21
CA LEU A 339 -11.99 -0.92 -3.77
C LEU A 339 -12.61 -1.08 -5.16
N GLN A 340 -13.80 -0.52 -5.40
CA GLN A 340 -14.42 -0.54 -6.74
C GLN A 340 -13.54 0.14 -7.80
N ARG A 341 -12.95 1.29 -7.45
CA ARG A 341 -12.01 1.98 -8.33
C ARG A 341 -10.76 1.14 -8.58
N ALA A 342 -10.18 0.56 -7.53
CA ALA A 342 -9.05 -0.34 -7.64
C ALA A 342 -9.35 -1.56 -8.54
N ILE A 343 -10.53 -2.19 -8.41
CA ILE A 343 -10.96 -3.30 -9.28
C ILE A 343 -11.04 -2.86 -10.74
N ARG A 344 -11.71 -1.73 -11.03
CA ARG A 344 -11.85 -1.20 -12.40
C ARG A 344 -10.49 -0.87 -13.04
N GLN A 345 -9.54 -0.45 -12.21
CA GLN A 345 -8.20 -0.03 -12.65
C GLN A 345 -7.18 -1.17 -12.53
N SER A 346 -7.51 -2.31 -11.93
CA SER A 346 -6.62 -3.47 -11.84
C SER A 346 -6.43 -4.15 -13.20
N CYS A 347 -5.44 -5.03 -13.31
CA CYS A 347 -5.27 -5.89 -14.50
C CYS A 347 -6.31 -7.00 -14.64
N LEU A 348 -7.16 -7.21 -13.63
CA LEU A 348 -8.16 -8.28 -13.63
C LEU A 348 -9.39 -7.91 -14.45
N VAL A 349 -10.08 -8.94 -14.95
CA VAL A 349 -11.39 -8.79 -15.58
C VAL A 349 -12.40 -8.33 -14.54
N SER A 350 -12.74 -7.04 -14.59
CA SER A 350 -13.58 -6.38 -13.58
C SER A 350 -15.00 -6.95 -13.46
N THR A 351 -15.49 -7.72 -14.44
CA THR A 351 -16.87 -8.26 -14.47
C THR A 351 -17.11 -9.38 -13.46
N HIS A 352 -16.06 -9.92 -12.83
CA HIS A 352 -16.16 -11.04 -11.89
C HIS A 352 -15.55 -10.77 -10.52
N VAL A 353 -15.26 -9.51 -10.16
CA VAL A 353 -14.73 -9.19 -8.82
C VAL A 353 -15.70 -8.25 -8.09
N GLN A 354 -16.19 -8.68 -6.94
CA GLN A 354 -17.11 -7.91 -6.11
C GLN A 354 -16.40 -7.36 -4.86
N PRO A 355 -16.59 -6.06 -4.55
CA PRO A 355 -16.02 -5.46 -3.36
C PRO A 355 -16.82 -5.87 -2.10
N GLN A 356 -16.14 -6.32 -1.07
CA GLN A 356 -16.71 -6.61 0.24
C GLN A 356 -15.98 -5.83 1.33
N VAL A 357 -16.75 -5.22 2.23
CA VAL A 357 -16.21 -4.54 3.42
C VAL A 357 -17.03 -5.01 4.61
N HIS A 358 -16.38 -5.72 5.52
CA HIS A 358 -16.96 -6.21 6.76
C HIS A 358 -16.47 -5.36 7.93
N VAL A 359 -17.35 -5.13 8.90
CA VAL A 359 -17.03 -4.35 10.11
C VAL A 359 -17.44 -5.15 11.31
N ASN A 360 -16.50 -5.39 12.22
CA ASN A 360 -16.73 -6.08 13.48
C ASN A 360 -16.30 -5.18 14.64
N SER A 361 -17.14 -5.06 15.67
CA SER A 361 -16.74 -4.44 16.94
C SER A 361 -15.84 -5.41 17.71
N LYS A 362 -14.66 -4.95 18.13
CA LYS A 362 -13.74 -5.72 18.98
C LYS A 362 -13.11 -4.83 20.04
N MET A 363 -13.05 -5.33 21.27
CA MET A 363 -12.16 -4.77 22.29
C MET A 363 -10.81 -5.49 22.16
N LEU A 364 -9.74 -4.76 21.83
CA LEU A 364 -8.39 -5.31 21.81
C LEU A 364 -7.75 -5.01 23.17
N HIS A 365 -7.62 -6.03 24.03
CA HIS A 365 -7.01 -5.88 25.36
C HIS A 365 -5.52 -5.51 25.33
N ARG A 366 -4.87 -5.64 24.16
CA ARG A 366 -3.51 -5.16 23.87
C ARG A 366 -3.45 -4.77 22.38
N VAL A 367 -3.33 -3.49 22.08
CA VAL A 367 -3.04 -2.99 20.73
C VAL A 367 -1.54 -2.72 20.67
N ALA A 368 -0.79 -3.60 20.01
CA ALA A 368 0.52 -3.22 19.50
C ALA A 368 0.28 -2.52 18.16
N LEU A 369 0.76 -1.28 18.06
CA LEU A 369 0.64 -0.42 16.87
C LEU A 369 1.55 -0.84 15.72
#